data_AF-A0A449BDA7-F1
#
_entry.id   AF-A0A449BDA7-F1
#
_cell.length_a   1.000
_cell.length_b   1.000
_cell.length_c   1.000
_cell.angle_alpha   90.00
_cell.angle_beta   90.00
_cell.angle_gamma   90.00
#
_symmetry.space_group_name_H-M   'P 1'
#
loop_
_entity.id
_entity.type
_entity.pdbx_description
1 polymer ?
#
loop_
_entity_poly.entity_id
_entity_poly.type
_entity_poly.pdbx_seq_one_letter_code
_entity_poly.pdbx_strand_id
1 'polypeptide(L)' 'MTVKEYLEKNKIEEFVLTDRVRIPIPNDIIKYLDLSSMNVKNTETKKGMLYIYTDYVADSC' A
#
# COMPACT_ATOMS: atom_id res chain seq x y z
N MET A 1 -7.78 9.04 2.21
CA MET A 1 -6.88 8.72 3.34
C MET A 1 -5.62 8.17 2.73
N THR A 2 -4.49 8.72 3.11
CA THR A 2 -3.20 8.28 2.59
C THR A 2 -2.81 6.95 3.20
N VAL A 3 -1.90 6.22 2.54
CA VAL A 3 -1.37 4.95 3.07
C VAL A 3 -0.74 5.19 4.43
N LYS A 4 0.07 6.26 4.56
CA LYS A 4 0.72 6.62 5.82
C LYS A 4 -0.28 6.81 6.96
N GLU A 5 -1.29 7.67 6.76
CA GLU A 5 -2.33 7.91 7.78
C GLU A 5 -3.09 6.64 8.15
N TYR A 6 -3.36 5.78 7.16
CA TYR A 6 -4.06 4.52 7.40
C TYR A 6 -3.24 3.56 8.28
N LEU A 7 -1.94 3.43 8.02
CA LEU A 7 -1.03 2.59 8.80
C LEU A 7 -0.88 3.12 10.23
N GLU A 8 -0.68 4.43 10.40
CA GLU A 8 -0.53 5.07 11.71
C GLU A 8 -1.81 4.95 12.54
N LYS A 9 -2.97 5.17 11.94
CA LYS A 9 -4.28 5.08 12.63
C LYS A 9 -4.60 3.67 13.10
N ASN A 10 -4.28 2.67 12.29
CA ASN A 10 -4.65 1.27 12.57
C ASN A 10 -3.52 0.47 13.24
N LYS A 11 -2.35 1.07 13.45
CA LYS A 11 -1.15 0.42 14.00
C LYS A 11 -0.82 -0.89 13.28
N ILE A 12 -0.87 -0.86 11.95
CA ILE A 12 -0.61 -2.04 11.10
C ILE A 12 0.90 -2.16 10.92
N GLU A 13 1.48 -3.25 11.40
CA GLU A 13 2.90 -3.55 11.22
C GLU A 13 3.16 -4.45 10.00
N GLU A 14 2.20 -5.33 9.69
CA GLU A 14 2.31 -6.28 8.57
C GLU A 14 1.24 -6.01 7.51
N PHE A 15 1.68 -5.62 6.32
CA PHE A 15 0.80 -5.36 5.18
C PHE A 15 1.48 -5.68 3.85
N VAL A 16 0.67 -5.88 2.83
CA VAL A 16 1.08 -5.95 1.43
C VAL A 16 0.51 -4.73 0.74
N LEU A 17 1.38 -3.84 0.29
CA LEU A 17 0.99 -2.71 -0.53
C LEU A 17 0.87 -3.16 -1.97
N THR A 18 -0.18 -2.76 -2.67
CA THR A 18 -0.29 -3.02 -4.11
C THR A 18 -0.48 -1.72 -4.88
N ASP A 19 -0.08 -1.75 -6.14
CA ASP A 19 -0.35 -0.68 -7.09
C ASP A 19 -1.83 -0.65 -7.55
N ARG A 20 -2.14 0.27 -8.47
CA ARG A 20 -3.47 0.43 -9.07
C ARG A 20 -3.98 -0.81 -9.82
N VAL A 21 -3.06 -1.67 -10.32
CA VAL A 21 -3.39 -2.91 -11.05
C VAL A 21 -3.36 -4.14 -10.14
N ARG A 22 -3.32 -3.95 -8.82
CA ARG A 22 -3.34 -4.99 -7.79
C ARG A 22 -2.10 -5.89 -7.80
N ILE A 23 -0.97 -5.36 -8.27
CA ILE A 23 0.33 -6.03 -8.20
C ILE A 23 0.98 -5.68 -6.86
N PRO A 24 1.36 -6.68 -6.05
CA PRO A 24 2.12 -6.45 -4.82
C PRO A 24 3.42 -5.71 -5.10
N ILE A 25 3.64 -4.61 -4.37
CA ILE A 25 4.87 -3.84 -4.42
C ILE A 25 5.86 -4.48 -3.43
N PRO A 26 7.06 -4.89 -3.88
CA PRO A 26 8.09 -5.43 -2.98
C PRO A 26 8.49 -4.43 -1.90
N ASN A 27 8.73 -4.92 -0.68
CA ASN A 27 9.14 -4.08 0.47
C ASN A 27 10.38 -3.22 0.20
N ASP A 28 11.30 -3.69 -0.64
CA ASP A 28 12.48 -2.92 -1.04
C ASP A 28 12.09 -1.65 -1.82
N ILE A 29 11.05 -1.71 -2.65
CA ILE A 29 10.56 -0.56 -3.40
C ILE A 29 9.75 0.38 -2.50
N ILE A 30 8.93 -0.18 -1.60
CA ILE A 30 8.07 0.60 -0.68
C ILE A 30 8.87 1.65 0.10
N LYS A 31 10.11 1.35 0.51
CA LYS A 31 10.98 2.28 1.23
C LYS A 31 11.33 3.55 0.44
N TYR A 32 11.29 3.49 -0.88
CA TYR A 32 11.56 4.61 -1.77
C TYR A 32 10.28 5.32 -2.23
N LEU A 33 9.10 4.81 -1.87
CA LEU A 33 7.81 5.43 -2.21
C LEU A 33 7.39 6.40 -1.11
N ASP A 34 6.87 7.55 -1.52
CA ASP A 34 6.22 8.46 -0.59
C ASP A 34 4.78 8.00 -0.29
N LEU A 35 4.62 7.23 0.79
CA LEU A 35 3.33 6.74 1.30
C LEU A 35 2.35 7.84 1.70
N SER A 36 2.83 9.08 1.86
CA SER A 36 2.00 10.26 2.16
C SER A 36 1.30 10.79 0.92
N SER A 37 1.83 10.48 -0.27
CA SER A 37 1.25 10.88 -1.56
C SER A 37 0.27 9.84 -2.12
N MET A 38 0.33 8.60 -1.62
CA MET A 38 -0.47 7.47 -2.10
C MET A 38 -1.81 7.41 -1.35
N ASN A 39 -2.92 7.27 -2.08
CA ASN A 39 -4.23 7.09 -1.47
C ASN A 39 -4.61 5.62 -1.38
N VAL A 40 -5.16 5.23 -0.23
CA VAL A 40 -5.80 3.92 -0.08
C VAL A 40 -7.13 3.93 -0.82
N LYS A 41 -7.27 3.07 -1.82
CA LYS A 41 -8.51 2.86 -2.57
C LYS A 41 -9.37 1.77 -1.96
N ASN A 42 -8.75 0.68 -1.54
CA ASN A 42 -9.44 -0.44 -0.91
C ASN A 42 -8.49 -1.21 0.00
N THR A 43 -9.02 -1.95 0.96
CA THR A 43 -8.25 -2.88 1.77
C THR A 43 -8.95 -4.23 1.83
N GLU A 44 -8.19 -5.31 1.81
CA GLU A 44 -8.72 -6.67 1.88
C GLU A 44 -7.80 -7.54 2.73
N THR A 45 -8.38 -8.38 3.58
CA THR A 45 -7.59 -9.34 4.35
C THR A 45 -7.64 -10.69 3.67
N LYS A 46 -6.50 -11.20 3.22
CA LYS A 46 -6.36 -12.50 2.58
C LYS A 46 -5.38 -13.37 3.35
N LYS A 47 -5.83 -14.56 3.76
CA LYS A 47 -5.01 -15.54 4.50
C LYS A 47 -4.33 -14.94 5.75
N GLY A 48 -4.99 -14.02 6.44
CA GLY A 48 -4.47 -13.34 7.63
C GLY A 48 -3.57 -12.13 7.37
N MET A 49 -3.28 -11.80 6.11
CA MET A 49 -2.46 -10.65 5.74
C MET A 49 -3.30 -9.52 5.14
N LEU A 50 -3.02 -8.28 5.52
CA LEU A 50 -3.73 -7.11 5.01
C LEU A 50 -3.15 -6.65 3.68
N TYR A 51 -3.97 -6.64 2.63
CA TYR A 51 -3.66 -6.09 1.32
C TYR A 51 -4.24 -4.68 1.23
N ILE A 52 -3.38 -3.71 0.96
CA ILE A 52 -3.73 -2.31 0.81
C ILE A 52 -3.62 -1.97 -0.68
N TYR A 53 -4.78 -1.82 -1.32
CA TYR A 53 -4.88 -1.40 -2.71
C TYR A 53 -4.78 0.11 -2.81
N THR A 54 -3.79 0.58 -3.55
CA THR A 54 -3.51 2.01 -3.71
C THR A 54 -3.79 2.49 -5.14
N ASP A 55 -3.83 3.80 -5.33
CA ASP A 55 -3.85 4.42 -6.66
C ASP A 55 -2.47 4.62 -7.27
N TYR A 56 -1.43 4.08 -6.64
CA TYR A 56 -0.07 4.20 -7.12
C TYR A 56 0.08 3.65 -8.53
N VAL A 57 0.63 4.49 -9.39
CA VAL A 57 1.04 4.14 -10.74
C VAL A 57 2.54 3.96 -10.65
N ALA A 58 3.02 2.72 -10.82
CA ALA A 58 4.43 2.51 -11.09
C ALA A 58 4.71 3.22 -12.43
N ASP A 59 5.48 4.30 -12.37
CA ASP A 59 5.95 4.99 -13.56
C ASP A 59 6.68 3.95 -14.41
N SER A 60 6.02 3.52 -15.49
CA SER A 60 6.60 2.59 -16.44
C SER A 60 7.65 3.38 -17.19
N CYS A 61 8.89 3.25 -16.75
CA CYS A 61 10.05 3.74 -17.48
C CYS A 61 10.09 3.13 -18.90
#